data_AF-A0A7Y6PYP9-F1
#
_entry.id   AF-A0A7Y6PYP9-F1
#
_cell.length_a   1.000
_cell.length_b   1.000
_cell.length_c   1.000
_cell.angle_alpha   90.00
_cell.angle_beta   90.00
_cell.angle_gamma   90.00
#
_symmetry.space_group_name_H-M   'P 1'
#
loop_
_entity.id
_entity.type
_entity.pdbx_description
1 polymer ?
#
loop_
_entity_poly.entity_id
_entity_poly.type
_entity_poly.pdbx_seq_one_letter_code
_entity_poly.pdbx_strand_id
1 'polypeptide(L)'
;MSDKPVAPGAPIPAEPDANLENMETECAGLIAALDTYGKCPNLEDGDRAWVRAVIESAEDGFAAGRKAKPDEPSQKAIAMACHRATISMQFATARCQAGKRPRVD
;
A
#
# COMPACT_ATOMS: atom_id res chain seq x y z
N MET A 1 -8.23 -32.75 3.81
CA MET A 1 -7.70 -32.66 2.44
C MET A 1 -6.74 -31.49 2.44
N SER A 2 -5.46 -31.68 2.09
CA SER A 2 -4.48 -30.59 2.16
C SER A 2 -4.72 -29.62 1.02
N ASP A 3 -5.40 -28.51 1.31
CA ASP A 3 -5.55 -27.45 0.34
C ASP A 3 -4.19 -26.83 0.02
N LYS A 4 -3.89 -26.73 -1.28
CA LYS A 4 -2.65 -26.11 -1.76
C LYS A 4 -2.66 -24.63 -1.36
N PRO A 5 -1.52 -24.06 -0.95
CA PRO A 5 -1.41 -22.62 -0.71
C PRO A 5 -1.96 -21.84 -1.89
N VAL A 6 -2.77 -20.80 -1.63
CA VAL A 6 -3.22 -19.88 -2.66
C VAL A 6 -2.00 -19.43 -3.44
N ALA A 7 -1.97 -19.72 -4.75
CA ALA A 7 -0.86 -19.38 -5.59
C ALA A 7 -0.58 -17.87 -5.47
N PRO A 8 0.68 -17.45 -5.31
CA PRO A 8 1.02 -16.04 -5.36
C PRO A 8 0.40 -15.43 -6.61
N GLY A 9 -0.28 -14.29 -6.47
CA GLY A 9 -0.76 -13.55 -7.63
C GLY A 9 0.41 -13.21 -8.55
N ALA A 10 0.11 -12.90 -9.83
CA ALA A 10 1.14 -12.49 -10.77
C ALA A 10 2.06 -11.41 -10.15
N PRO A 11 3.39 -11.50 -10.37
CA PRO A 11 4.33 -10.48 -9.90
C PRO A 11 3.87 -9.10 -10.35
N ILE A 12 3.97 -8.13 -9.45
CA ILE A 12 3.69 -6.74 -9.78
C ILE A 12 4.85 -6.24 -10.64
N PRO A 13 4.60 -5.77 -11.88
CA PRO A 13 5.66 -5.21 -12.71
C PRO A 13 6.27 -3.98 -12.02
N ALA A 14 7.59 -3.86 -12.06
CA ALA A 14 8.25 -2.66 -11.59
C ALA A 14 7.91 -1.50 -12.53
N GLU A 15 7.28 -0.44 -12.03
CA GLU A 15 7.07 0.75 -12.83
C GLU A 15 8.39 1.51 -13.06
N PRO A 16 8.55 2.12 -14.24
CA PRO A 16 9.70 2.95 -14.52
C PRO A 16 9.69 4.22 -13.66
N ASP A 17 10.85 4.57 -13.09
CA ASP A 17 11.04 5.75 -12.24
C ASP A 17 10.66 7.09 -12.90
N ALA A 18 10.41 7.10 -14.21
CA ALA A 18 10.04 8.28 -14.99
C ALA A 18 8.67 8.88 -14.61
N ASN A 19 7.81 8.12 -13.91
CA ASN A 19 6.49 8.58 -13.47
C ASN A 19 6.48 9.12 -12.03
N LEU A 20 7.63 9.14 -11.35
CA LEU A 20 7.70 9.55 -9.94
C LEU A 20 7.50 11.05 -9.79
N GLU A 21 6.54 11.42 -8.95
CA GLU A 21 6.39 12.77 -8.44
C GLU A 21 7.35 13.03 -7.26
N ASN A 22 7.12 14.12 -6.53
CA ASN A 22 7.86 14.41 -5.31
C ASN A 22 7.42 13.50 -4.14
N MET A 23 8.27 13.44 -3.11
CA MET A 23 8.05 12.62 -1.91
C MET A 23 6.68 12.86 -1.25
N GLU A 24 6.21 14.10 -1.19
CA GLU A 24 4.96 14.43 -0.53
C GLU A 24 3.76 13.89 -1.30
N THR A 25 3.72 14.09 -2.62
CA THR A 25 2.65 13.56 -3.46
C THR A 25 2.62 12.03 -3.42
N GLU A 26 3.77 11.36 -3.58
CA GLU A 26 3.82 9.90 -3.62
C GLU A 26 3.36 9.28 -2.29
N CYS A 27 3.78 9.84 -1.16
CA CYS A 27 3.39 9.32 0.14
C CYS A 27 1.94 9.66 0.50
N ALA A 28 1.39 10.80 0.05
CA ALA A 28 -0.04 11.05 0.12
C ALA A 28 -0.85 10.06 -0.72
N GLY A 29 -0.34 9.71 -1.92
CA GLY A 29 -0.92 8.68 -2.79
C GLY A 29 -0.99 7.31 -2.10
N LEU A 30 0.04 6.94 -1.34
CA LEU A 30 0.04 5.69 -0.55
C LEU A 30 -1.06 5.70 0.52
N ILE A 31 -1.21 6.81 1.26
CA ILE A 31 -2.27 6.93 2.27
C ILE A 31 -3.66 6.77 1.62
N ALA A 32 -3.88 7.44 0.49
CA ALA A 32 -5.14 7.32 -0.25
C ALA A 32 -5.40 5.89 -0.75
N ALA A 33 -4.36 5.18 -1.20
CA ALA A 33 -4.48 3.79 -1.64
C ALA A 33 -4.77 2.83 -0.48
N LEU A 34 -4.16 3.04 0.70
CA LEU A 34 -4.48 2.31 1.92
C LEU A 34 -5.93 2.53 2.36
N ASP A 35 -6.38 3.79 2.38
CA ASP A 35 -7.77 4.13 2.73
C ASP A 35 -8.77 3.48 1.76
N THR A 36 -8.46 3.50 0.47
CA THR A 36 -9.27 2.83 -0.56
C THR A 36 -9.34 1.31 -0.33
N TYR A 37 -8.20 0.68 -0.02
CA TYR A 37 -8.17 -0.74 0.32
C TYR A 37 -9.01 -1.04 1.57
N GLY A 38 -8.90 -0.23 2.62
CA GLY A 38 -9.65 -0.36 3.87
C GLY A 38 -11.17 -0.29 3.70
N LYS A 39 -11.65 0.34 2.62
CA LYS A 39 -13.08 0.41 2.25
C LYS A 39 -13.56 -0.82 1.47
N CYS A 40 -12.70 -1.77 1.15
CA CYS A 40 -13.10 -2.95 0.41
C CYS A 40 -14.12 -3.80 1.21
N PRO A 41 -15.26 -4.19 0.60
CA PRO A 41 -16.34 -4.89 1.30
C PRO A 41 -15.95 -6.32 1.72
N ASN A 42 -14.94 -6.91 1.08
CA ASN A 42 -14.50 -8.28 1.35
C ASN A 42 -13.41 -8.37 2.42
N LEU A 43 -12.98 -7.25 3.01
CA LEU A 43 -12.10 -7.26 4.17
C LEU A 43 -12.83 -7.76 5.41
N GLU A 44 -12.09 -8.37 6.33
CA GLU A 44 -12.58 -8.68 7.67
C GLU A 44 -12.44 -7.45 8.58
N ASP A 45 -13.18 -7.40 9.70
CA ASP A 45 -13.12 -6.26 10.62
C ASP A 45 -11.72 -6.04 11.20
N GLY A 46 -10.99 -7.13 11.47
CA GLY A 46 -9.60 -7.07 11.93
C GLY A 46 -8.68 -6.43 10.90
N ASP A 47 -8.82 -6.79 9.62
CA ASP A 47 -8.04 -6.19 8.54
C ASP A 47 -8.37 -4.71 8.37
N ARG A 48 -9.65 -4.32 8.45
CA ARG A 48 -10.05 -2.91 8.41
C ARG A 48 -9.42 -2.09 9.53
N ALA A 49 -9.48 -2.61 10.76
CA ALA A 49 -8.88 -1.96 11.92
C ALA A 49 -7.36 -1.84 11.77
N TRP A 50 -6.71 -2.88 11.25
CA TRP A 50 -5.29 -2.87 10.94
C TRP A 50 -4.93 -1.82 9.89
N VAL A 51 -5.66 -1.75 8.77
CA VAL A 51 -5.44 -0.74 7.71
C VAL A 51 -5.53 0.67 8.29
N ARG A 52 -6.53 0.94 9.13
CA ARG A 52 -6.67 2.25 9.79
C ARG A 52 -5.47 2.56 10.68
N ALA A 53 -5.01 1.62 11.50
CA ALA A 53 -3.84 1.82 12.35
C ALA A 53 -2.56 2.05 11.52
N VAL A 54 -2.43 1.39 10.36
CA VAL A 54 -1.32 1.62 9.42
C VAL A 54 -1.38 3.03 8.83
N ILE A 55 -2.56 3.52 8.45
CA ILE A 55 -2.74 4.89 7.95
C ILE A 55 -2.32 5.90 9.01
N GLU A 56 -2.83 5.78 10.24
CA GLU A 56 -2.51 6.67 11.36
C GLU A 56 -0.98 6.67 11.62
N SER A 57 -0.36 5.49 11.67
CA SER A 57 1.10 5.38 11.85
C SER A 57 1.90 5.95 10.67
N ALA A 58 1.41 5.82 9.44
CA ALA A 58 2.08 6.33 8.26
C ALA A 58 1.99 7.86 8.18
N GLU A 59 0.84 8.45 8.52
CA GLU A 59 0.66 9.90 8.62
C GLU A 59 1.63 10.52 9.63
N ASP A 60 1.74 9.92 10.82
CA ASP A 60 2.69 10.34 11.85
C ASP A 60 4.15 10.20 11.38
N GLY A 61 4.47 9.06 10.77
CA GLY A 61 5.81 8.80 10.23
C GLY A 61 6.21 9.78 9.13
N PHE A 62 5.33 10.08 8.18
CA PHE A 62 5.58 11.04 7.12
C PHE A 62 5.65 12.47 7.64
N ALA A 63 4.83 12.84 8.63
CA ALA A 63 4.92 14.14 9.28
C ALA A 63 6.27 14.32 10.00
N ALA A 64 6.75 13.30 10.70
CA ALA A 64 8.08 13.31 11.32
C ALA A 64 9.20 13.39 10.27
N GLY A 65 9.11 12.60 9.20
CA GLY A 65 10.06 12.61 8.08
C GLY A 65 10.17 13.97 7.40
N ARG A 66 9.04 14.64 7.14
CA ARG A 66 9.04 16.01 6.59
C ARG A 66 9.76 17.01 7.50
N LYS A 67 9.56 16.92 8.81
CA LYS A 67 10.24 17.79 9.80
C LYS A 67 11.75 17.58 9.82
N ALA A 68 12.23 16.37 9.54
CA ALA A 68 13.64 16.04 9.48
C ALA A 68 14.37 16.61 8.23
N LYS A 69 13.63 17.13 7.24
CA LYS A 69 14.17 17.74 6.01
C LYS A 69 15.24 16.85 5.32
N PRO A 70 14.86 15.65 4.87
CA PRO A 70 15.79 14.75 4.18
C PRO A 70 16.41 15.42 2.94
N ASP A 71 17.62 15.00 2.57
CA ASP A 71 18.27 15.47 1.35
C ASP A 71 17.55 14.97 0.09
N GLU A 72 17.88 15.55 -1.07
CA GLU A 72 17.22 15.23 -2.33
C GLU A 72 17.32 13.74 -2.72
N PRO A 73 18.48 13.06 -2.59
CA PRO A 73 18.55 11.61 -2.81
C PRO A 73 17.62 10.82 -1.89
N SER A 74 17.52 11.18 -0.61
CA SER A 74 16.63 10.51 0.35
C SER A 74 15.17 10.77 0.01
N GLN A 75 14.80 12.00 -0.36
CA GLN A 75 13.45 12.33 -0.81
C GLN A 75 13.05 11.48 -2.02
N LYS A 76 13.94 11.33 -3.01
CA LYS A 76 13.70 10.48 -4.18
C LYS A 76 13.54 9.01 -3.82
N ALA A 77 14.37 8.49 -2.90
CA ALA A 77 14.25 7.11 -2.44
C ALA A 77 12.93 6.86 -1.70
N ILE A 78 12.49 7.81 -0.87
CA ILE A 78 11.21 7.74 -0.16
C ILE A 78 10.04 7.83 -1.15
N ALA A 79 10.08 8.77 -2.11
CA ALA A 79 9.08 8.90 -3.17
C ALA A 79 8.90 7.56 -3.92
N MET A 80 10.00 6.94 -4.35
CA MET A 80 9.98 5.64 -5.02
C MET A 80 9.40 4.51 -4.15
N ALA A 81 9.71 4.51 -2.85
CA ALA A 81 9.16 3.53 -1.92
C ALA A 81 7.64 3.70 -1.75
N CYS A 82 7.17 4.93 -1.55
CA CYS A 82 5.75 5.26 -1.47
C CYS A 82 5.01 4.86 -2.75
N HIS A 83 5.57 5.18 -3.93
CA HIS A 83 5.00 4.81 -5.22
C HIS A 83 4.82 3.29 -5.39
N ARG A 84 5.86 2.50 -5.12
CA ARG A 84 5.79 1.02 -5.22
C ARG A 84 4.77 0.42 -4.26
N ALA A 85 4.66 0.99 -3.07
CA ALA A 85 3.66 0.58 -2.09
C ALA A 85 2.24 0.93 -2.57
N THR A 86 2.04 2.11 -3.16
CA THR A 86 0.77 2.53 -3.76
C THR A 86 0.28 1.52 -4.79
N ILE A 87 1.14 1.15 -5.74
CA ILE A 87 0.82 0.14 -6.76
C ILE A 87 0.44 -1.19 -6.09
N SER A 88 1.22 -1.62 -5.09
CA SER A 88 0.93 -2.85 -4.35
C SER A 88 -0.46 -2.84 -3.71
N MET A 89 -0.86 -1.70 -3.13
CA MET A 89 -2.19 -1.52 -2.55
C MET A 89 -3.31 -1.46 -3.59
N GLN A 90 -3.06 -0.88 -4.77
CA GLN A 90 -4.02 -0.91 -5.87
C GLN A 90 -4.29 -2.35 -6.34
N PHE A 91 -3.25 -3.18 -6.50
CA PHE A 91 -3.43 -4.60 -6.82
C PHE A 91 -4.13 -5.37 -5.69
N ALA A 92 -3.81 -5.09 -4.42
CA ALA A 92 -4.50 -5.68 -3.28
C ALA A 92 -6.00 -5.31 -3.28
N THR A 93 -6.32 -4.06 -3.60
CA THR A 93 -7.68 -3.55 -3.73
C THR A 93 -8.43 -4.26 -4.85
N ALA A 94 -7.84 -4.38 -6.04
CA ALA A 94 -8.45 -5.08 -7.16
C ALA A 94 -8.76 -6.55 -6.82
N ARG A 95 -7.83 -7.24 -6.14
CA ARG A 95 -8.03 -8.62 -5.67
C ARG A 95 -9.14 -8.70 -4.62
N CYS A 96 -9.17 -7.76 -3.68
CA CYS A 96 -10.20 -7.72 -2.65
C CYS A 96 -11.59 -7.50 -3.26
N GLN A 97 -11.72 -6.65 -4.28
CA GLN A 97 -12.97 -6.42 -4.98
C GLN A 97 -13.43 -7.64 -5.80
N ALA A 98 -12.50 -8.45 -6.31
CA ALA A 98 -12.81 -9.65 -7.11
C ALA A 98 -13.47 -10.79 -6.30
N GLY A 99 -13.43 -10.74 -4.96
CA GLY A 99 -14.09 -11.73 -4.10
C GLY A 99 -13.28 -12.01 -2.84
N LYS A 100 -13.90 -12.71 -1.89
CA LYS A 100 -13.20 -13.17 -0.68
C LYS A 100 -12.08 -14.14 -1.06
N ARG A 101 -10.97 -14.10 -0.33
CA ARG A 101 -10.01 -15.21 -0.36
C ARG A 101 -10.77 -16.50 -0.03
N PRO A 102 -10.59 -17.59 -0.80
CA PRO A 102 -11.12 -18.89 -0.41
C PRO A 102 -10.66 -19.20 1.02
N ARG A 103 -11.60 -19.58 1.89
CA ARG A 103 -11.24 -20.05 3.23
C ARG A 103 -10.53 -21.40 3.08
N VAL A 104 -9.46 -21.55 3.85
CA VAL A 104 -8.75 -22.81 4.00
C VAL A 104 -9.16 -23.32 5.38
N ASP A 105 -10.27 -24.06 5.43
CA ASP A 105 -10.72 -24.81 6.61
C ASP A 105 -10.03 -26.17 6.71
#